data_AF-A0A1C5LA35-F1
#
_entry.id   AF-A0A1C5LA35-F1
#
_cell.length_a   1.000
_cell.length_b   1.000
_cell.length_c   1.000
_cell.angle_alpha   90.00
_cell.angle_beta   90.00
_cell.angle_gamma   90.00
#
_symmetry.space_group_name_H-M   'P 1'
#
loop_
_entity.id
_entity.type
_entity.pdbx_description
1 polymer ?
#
loop_
_entity_poly.entity_id
_entity_poly.type
_entity_poly.pdbx_seq_one_letter_code
_entity_poly.pdbx_strand_id
1 'polypeptide(L)'
;MNAAEVAEVHKKGTKVVGLIDFDAIEARWKAILDEEANTPAPEESEEGGEEVVVDPAARFIDFCKTETAKQLAACDALGLDGVELNFTGTDLNSIIGEEAVVAETMRQGAFFDLVNEWKASCGKAILFKGCPQNVIDKQILSDCEFIIINAHSAKNYDEMSYLVMMSYMDGIPADRYVMGVSTPYVNAAGIATGEFGDGTLSVIGAARWAILPVSGYVKAGISIDAIQQDYFNVTFVYPNAREAINIMNPTVN
;
A
#
# COMPACT_ATOMS: atom_id res chain seq x y z
N MET A 1 7.50 -15.90 5.56
CA MET A 1 8.65 -16.08 4.66
C MET A 1 9.94 -15.96 5.47
N ASN A 2 10.97 -16.75 5.18
CA ASN A 2 12.29 -16.68 5.82
C ASN A 2 13.39 -16.36 4.78
N ALA A 3 14.60 -16.06 5.25
CA ALA A 3 15.72 -15.69 4.37
C ALA A 3 16.12 -16.78 3.36
N ALA A 4 15.93 -18.06 3.68
CA ALA A 4 16.21 -19.15 2.73
C ALA A 4 15.19 -19.17 1.58
N GLU A 5 13.91 -18.91 1.87
CA GLU A 5 12.87 -18.78 0.84
C GLU A 5 13.14 -17.58 -0.08
N VAL A 6 13.58 -16.44 0.48
CA VAL A 6 13.99 -15.26 -0.31
C VAL A 6 15.11 -15.63 -1.29
N ALA A 7 16.14 -16.33 -0.83
CA ALA A 7 17.25 -16.77 -1.68
C ALA A 7 16.79 -17.70 -2.81
N GLU A 8 15.80 -18.57 -2.60
CA GLU A 8 15.24 -19.40 -3.67
C GLU A 8 14.46 -18.60 -4.72
N VAL A 9 13.76 -17.54 -4.30
CA VAL A 9 13.05 -16.63 -5.21
C VAL A 9 14.04 -15.82 -6.06
N HIS A 10 15.14 -15.34 -5.46
CA HIS A 10 16.19 -14.62 -6.17
C HIS A 10 16.84 -15.44 -7.30
N LYS A 11 16.98 -16.76 -7.15
CA LYS A 11 17.49 -17.65 -8.22
C LYS A 11 16.64 -17.60 -9.50
N LYS A 12 15.39 -17.17 -9.41
CA LYS A 12 14.47 -17.02 -10.55
C LYS A 12 14.48 -15.62 -11.15
N GLY A 13 15.33 -14.71 -10.67
CA GLY A 13 15.38 -13.32 -11.09
C GLY A 13 14.21 -12.48 -10.57
N THR A 14 13.51 -12.96 -9.53
CA THR A 14 12.38 -12.25 -8.93
C THR A 14 12.85 -11.48 -7.69
N LYS A 15 12.58 -10.17 -7.66
CA LYS A 15 12.79 -9.33 -6.47
C LYS A 15 11.72 -9.63 -5.42
N VAL A 16 12.06 -9.47 -4.16
CA VAL A 16 11.19 -9.64 -3.00
C VAL A 16 11.22 -8.35 -2.19
N VAL A 17 10.06 -7.75 -1.99
CA VAL A 17 9.90 -6.51 -1.22
C VAL A 17 9.04 -6.75 0.01
N GLY A 18 9.29 -5.98 1.07
CA GLY A 18 8.49 -6.03 2.30
C GLY A 18 7.39 -4.97 2.29
N LEU A 19 6.25 -5.30 2.88
CA LEU A 19 5.15 -4.34 3.03
C LEU A 19 5.42 -3.45 4.25
N ILE A 20 5.35 -2.13 4.04
CA ILE A 20 5.34 -1.11 5.08
C ILE A 20 3.97 -0.42 5.02
N ASP A 21 3.08 -0.76 5.95
CA ASP A 21 1.64 -0.48 5.84
C ASP A 21 1.19 0.62 6.81
N PHE A 22 1.04 1.83 6.30
CA PHE A 22 0.56 2.97 7.09
C PHE A 22 -0.91 2.79 7.49
N ASP A 23 -1.75 2.29 6.58
CA ASP A 23 -3.18 2.09 6.84
C ASP A 23 -3.38 1.08 7.98
N ALA A 24 -2.56 0.02 8.04
CA ALA A 24 -2.58 -0.92 9.17
C ALA A 24 -2.10 -0.29 10.49
N ILE A 25 -1.10 0.59 10.45
CA ILE A 25 -0.66 1.36 11.63
C ILE A 25 -1.79 2.25 12.14
N GLU A 26 -2.48 2.97 11.26
CA GLU A 26 -3.64 3.80 11.63
C GLU A 26 -4.78 2.97 12.21
N ALA A 27 -5.13 1.84 11.57
CA ALA A 27 -6.16 0.95 12.07
C ALA A 27 -5.83 0.40 13.46
N ARG A 28 -4.57 0.02 13.71
CA ARG A 28 -4.11 -0.44 15.01
C ARG A 28 -4.15 0.67 16.06
N TRP A 29 -3.77 1.89 15.70
CA TRP A 29 -3.87 3.04 16.58
C TRP A 29 -5.31 3.31 17.00
N LYS A 30 -6.25 3.26 16.05
CA LYS A 30 -7.68 3.40 16.34
C LYS A 30 -8.16 2.33 17.33
N ALA A 31 -7.76 1.07 17.13
CA ALA A 31 -8.09 -0.02 18.05
C ALA A 31 -7.56 0.22 19.48
N ILE A 32 -6.33 0.73 19.62
CA ILE A 32 -5.76 1.10 20.94
C ILE A 32 -6.63 2.17 21.63
N LEU A 33 -7.02 3.21 20.90
CA LEU A 33 -7.89 4.27 21.46
C LEU A 33 -9.28 3.72 21.85
N ASP A 34 -9.84 2.84 21.03
CA ASP A 34 -11.13 2.20 21.31
C ASP A 34 -11.04 1.30 22.57
N GLU A 35 -9.93 0.57 22.77
CA GLU A 35 -9.70 -0.23 23.97
C GLU A 35 -9.52 0.63 25.24
N GLU A 36 -8.75 1.72 25.15
CA GLU A 36 -8.54 2.67 26.25
C GLU A 36 -9.86 3.32 26.68
N ALA A 37 -10.69 3.74 25.72
CA ALA A 37 -12.00 4.33 26.00
C ALA A 37 -12.98 3.36 26.67
N ASN A 38 -12.80 2.04 26.47
CA ASN A 38 -13.63 1.00 27.04
C ASN A 38 -13.07 0.37 28.32
N THR A 39 -11.89 0.81 28.77
CA THR A 39 -11.28 0.34 30.03
C THR A 39 -11.70 1.27 31.17
N PRO A 40 -12.34 0.77 32.24
CA PRO A 40 -12.69 1.60 33.39
C PRO A 40 -11.44 2.24 33.97
N ALA A 41 -11.50 3.54 34.29
CA ALA A 41 -10.44 4.20 35.02
C ALA A 41 -10.18 3.41 36.33
N PRO A 42 -8.90 3.16 36.70
CA PRO A 42 -8.60 2.56 37.99
C PRO A 42 -9.22 3.40 39.10
N GLU A 43 -9.74 2.75 40.16
CA GLU A 43 -10.21 3.46 41.35
C GLU A 43 -9.12 4.40 41.84
N GLU A 44 -9.41 5.70 41.90
CA GLU A 44 -8.47 6.75 42.29
C GLU A 44 -7.80 6.38 43.62
N SER A 45 -6.51 6.04 43.59
CA SER A 45 -5.69 6.12 44.78
C SER A 45 -5.48 7.60 45.08
N GLU A 46 -5.80 8.06 46.30
CA GLU A 46 -5.74 9.44 46.79
C GLU A 46 -4.33 10.10 46.77
N GLU A 47 -3.37 9.59 45.99
CA GLU A 47 -2.09 10.25 45.76
C GLU A 47 -2.20 11.18 44.55
N GLY A 48 -2.44 12.46 44.83
CA GLY A 48 -2.56 13.55 43.86
C GLY A 48 -1.27 13.80 43.05
N GLY A 49 -0.98 12.89 42.12
CA GLY A 49 -0.08 13.16 41.00
C GLY A 49 -0.84 13.87 39.89
N GLU A 50 -0.28 14.95 39.34
CA GLU A 50 -0.80 15.57 38.12
C GLU A 50 -0.92 14.50 37.03
N GLU A 51 -2.14 14.32 36.52
CA GLU A 51 -2.40 13.46 35.37
C GLU A 51 -1.63 14.04 34.18
N VAL A 52 -0.54 13.38 33.76
CA VAL A 52 0.22 13.81 32.59
C VAL A 52 -0.66 13.56 31.37
N VAL A 53 -1.37 14.59 30.92
CA VAL A 53 -2.13 14.57 29.67
C VAL A 53 -1.11 14.52 28.53
N VAL A 54 -0.83 13.31 28.04
CA VAL A 54 -0.01 13.12 26.84
C VAL A 54 -0.84 13.57 25.65
N ASP A 55 -0.35 14.56 24.89
CA ASP A 55 -0.98 15.01 23.65
C ASP A 55 -1.23 13.81 22.72
N PRO A 56 -2.50 13.50 22.37
CA PRO A 56 -2.84 12.38 21.50
C PRO A 56 -2.12 12.42 20.14
N ALA A 57 -1.84 13.63 19.62
CA ALA A 57 -1.13 13.80 18.36
C ALA A 57 0.33 13.36 18.49
N ALA A 58 1.03 13.81 19.53
CA ALA A 58 2.39 13.36 19.84
C ALA A 58 2.45 11.84 20.08
N ARG A 59 1.46 11.28 20.79
CA ARG A 59 1.38 9.84 21.08
C ARG A 59 1.24 9.01 19.80
N PHE A 60 0.44 9.48 18.83
CA PHE A 60 0.36 8.84 17.50
C PHE A 60 1.68 8.91 16.73
N ILE A 61 2.35 10.07 16.74
CA ILE A 61 3.63 10.25 16.02
C ILE A 61 4.67 9.25 16.51
N ASP A 62 4.84 9.10 17.82
CA ASP A 62 5.81 8.16 18.40
C ASP A 62 5.43 6.70 18.11
N PHE A 63 4.13 6.38 18.18
CA PHE A 63 3.62 5.06 17.82
C PHE A 63 3.89 4.73 16.35
N CYS A 64 3.57 5.66 15.44
CA CYS A 64 3.77 5.51 14.00
C CYS A 64 5.25 5.30 13.67
N LYS A 65 6.15 6.12 14.25
CA LYS A 65 7.60 5.96 14.09
C LYS A 65 8.07 4.57 14.55
N THR A 66 7.59 4.15 15.71
CA THR A 66 7.97 2.85 16.31
C THR A 66 7.52 1.68 15.43
N GLU A 67 6.28 1.68 14.96
CA GLU A 67 5.77 0.60 14.11
C GLU A 67 6.41 0.59 12.72
N THR A 68 6.66 1.77 12.14
CA THR A 68 7.37 1.90 10.85
C THR A 68 8.79 1.35 10.94
N ALA A 69 9.54 1.75 11.97
CA ALA A 69 10.90 1.26 12.21
C ALA A 69 10.95 -0.27 12.41
N LYS A 70 9.96 -0.85 13.10
CA LYS A 70 9.84 -2.32 13.24
C LYS A 70 9.66 -3.01 11.90
N GLN A 71 8.76 -2.49 11.04
CA GLN A 71 8.50 -3.07 9.72
C GLN A 71 9.75 -2.98 8.82
N LEU A 72 10.45 -1.85 8.82
CA LEU A 72 11.71 -1.66 8.08
C LEU A 72 12.81 -2.61 8.58
N ALA A 73 13.00 -2.71 9.90
CA ALA A 73 13.99 -3.61 10.50
C ALA A 73 13.70 -5.09 10.16
N ALA A 74 12.43 -5.49 10.09
CA ALA A 74 12.04 -6.84 9.66
C ALA A 74 12.42 -7.10 8.19
N CYS A 75 12.28 -6.10 7.32
CA CYS A 75 12.69 -6.19 5.91
C CYS A 75 14.21 -6.35 5.78
N ASP A 76 14.99 -5.62 6.58
CA ASP A 76 16.45 -5.74 6.56
C ASP A 76 16.94 -7.08 7.12
N ALA A 77 16.32 -7.57 8.19
CA ALA A 77 16.65 -8.88 8.77
C ALA A 77 16.44 -10.04 7.78
N LEU A 78 15.52 -9.89 6.83
CA LEU A 78 15.24 -10.87 5.78
C LEU A 78 16.07 -10.66 4.49
N GLY A 79 16.83 -9.56 4.39
CA GLY A 79 17.63 -9.25 3.21
C GLY A 79 16.78 -8.95 1.97
N LEU A 80 15.64 -8.28 2.14
CA LEU A 80 14.72 -7.94 1.04
C LEU A 80 15.31 -6.87 0.11
N ASP A 81 14.83 -6.84 -1.14
CA ASP A 81 15.30 -5.96 -2.23
C ASP A 81 14.75 -4.52 -2.13
N GLY A 82 13.76 -4.30 -1.27
CA GLY A 82 13.02 -3.06 -1.20
C GLY A 82 11.79 -3.16 -0.31
N VAL A 83 10.96 -2.12 -0.39
CA VAL A 83 9.69 -2.03 0.32
C VAL A 83 8.55 -1.58 -0.59
N GLU A 84 7.35 -2.08 -0.33
CA GLU A 84 6.09 -1.51 -0.82
C GLU A 84 5.46 -0.70 0.31
N LEU A 85 5.25 0.59 0.07
CA LEU A 85 4.53 1.48 0.99
C LEU A 85 3.05 1.37 0.69
N ASN A 86 2.24 0.89 1.62
CA ASN A 86 0.79 0.98 1.50
C ASN A 86 0.29 2.24 2.24
N PHE A 87 -0.27 3.17 1.48
CA PHE A 87 -0.73 4.46 1.97
C PHE A 87 -1.99 4.91 1.22
N THR A 88 -3.14 4.85 1.89
CA THR A 88 -4.38 5.50 1.45
C THR A 88 -4.42 6.92 1.99
N GLY A 89 -4.18 7.11 3.29
CA GLY A 89 -4.14 8.42 3.94
C GLY A 89 -5.46 9.22 3.86
N THR A 90 -5.42 10.44 4.38
CA THR A 90 -6.56 11.37 4.37
C THR A 90 -6.71 12.06 3.02
N ASP A 91 -7.94 12.20 2.50
CA ASP A 91 -8.20 13.06 1.33
C ASP A 91 -7.83 14.49 1.67
N LEU A 92 -6.78 15.02 1.03
CA LEU A 92 -6.26 16.35 1.32
C LEU A 92 -7.29 17.46 1.06
N ASN A 93 -8.28 17.24 0.20
CA ASN A 93 -9.37 18.20 -0.01
C ASN A 93 -10.33 18.29 1.19
N SER A 94 -10.31 17.31 2.09
CA SER A 94 -11.12 17.30 3.30
C SER A 94 -10.46 18.03 4.48
N ILE A 95 -9.17 18.38 4.37
CA ILE A 95 -8.40 19.03 5.43
C ILE A 95 -8.60 20.54 5.32
N ILE A 96 -9.23 21.13 6.33
CA ILE A 96 -9.57 22.55 6.35
C ILE A 96 -8.85 23.24 7.52
N GLY A 97 -8.10 24.30 7.21
CA GLY A 97 -7.40 25.12 8.19
C GLY A 97 -5.92 24.74 8.38
N GLU A 98 -5.10 25.73 8.70
CA GLU A 98 -3.65 25.59 8.80
C GLU A 98 -3.21 24.58 9.87
N GLU A 99 -3.88 24.57 11.03
CA GLU A 99 -3.59 23.63 12.11
C GLU A 99 -3.79 22.17 11.69
N ALA A 100 -4.87 21.88 10.95
CA ALA A 100 -5.16 20.53 10.46
C ALA A 100 -4.15 20.08 9.39
N VAL A 101 -3.70 21.01 8.53
CA VAL A 101 -2.64 20.75 7.55
C VAL A 101 -1.31 20.44 8.25
N VAL A 102 -0.95 21.22 9.27
CA VAL A 102 0.27 20.98 10.07
C VAL A 102 0.19 19.63 10.79
N ALA A 103 -0.96 19.31 11.38
CA ALA A 103 -1.18 18.02 12.03
C ALA A 103 -0.99 16.85 11.06
N GLU A 104 -1.65 16.88 9.89
CA GLU A 104 -1.50 15.81 8.90
C GLU A 104 -0.08 15.73 8.34
N THR A 105 0.60 16.88 8.15
CA THR A 105 2.01 16.92 7.73
C THR A 105 2.90 16.18 8.72
N MET A 106 2.73 16.41 10.03
CA MET A 106 3.50 15.70 11.05
C MET A 106 3.16 14.20 11.11
N ARG A 107 1.89 13.83 10.91
CA ARG A 107 1.45 12.42 10.86
C ARG A 107 2.08 11.68 9.70
N GLN A 108 2.07 12.26 8.51
CA GLN A 108 2.71 11.66 7.33
C GLN A 108 4.23 11.66 7.47
N GLY A 109 4.84 12.72 8.02
CA GLY A 109 6.28 12.79 8.27
C GLY A 109 6.77 11.69 9.23
N ALA A 110 5.98 11.35 10.26
CA ALA A 110 6.28 10.23 11.16
C ALA A 110 6.50 8.88 10.44
N PHE A 111 5.93 8.73 9.25
CA PHE A 111 6.06 7.57 8.39
C PHE A 111 7.12 7.78 7.28
N PHE A 112 6.91 8.78 6.42
CA PHE A 112 7.74 8.96 5.22
C PHE A 112 9.17 9.40 5.53
N ASP A 113 9.41 10.14 6.61
CA ASP A 113 10.78 10.56 6.98
C ASP A 113 11.65 9.34 7.30
N LEU A 114 11.11 8.36 8.05
CA LEU A 114 11.83 7.12 8.34
C LEU A 114 12.08 6.28 7.08
N VAL A 115 11.13 6.27 6.15
CA VAL A 115 11.30 5.58 4.86
C VAL A 115 12.40 6.26 4.03
N ASN A 116 12.42 7.59 3.99
CA ASN A 116 13.45 8.37 3.30
C ASN A 116 14.84 8.13 3.91
N GLU A 117 14.96 8.18 5.24
CA GLU A 117 16.19 7.87 5.96
C GLU A 117 16.67 6.44 5.67
N TRP A 118 15.76 5.47 5.73
CA TRP A 118 16.06 4.08 5.42
C TRP A 118 16.54 3.91 3.99
N LYS A 119 15.85 4.52 3.01
CA LYS A 119 16.28 4.51 1.60
C LYS A 119 17.66 5.11 1.44
N ALA A 120 17.94 6.25 2.07
CA ALA A 120 19.24 6.89 2.00
C ALA A 120 20.36 6.00 2.58
N SER A 121 20.04 5.17 3.57
CA SER A 121 20.99 4.25 4.21
C SER A 121 21.33 3.01 3.37
N CYS A 122 20.40 2.52 2.55
CA CYS A 122 20.53 1.22 1.87
C CYS A 122 20.40 1.26 0.34
N GLY A 123 19.84 2.33 -0.23
CA GLY A 123 19.62 2.50 -1.67
C GLY A 123 18.64 1.50 -2.29
N LYS A 124 17.83 0.81 -1.49
CA LYS A 124 16.89 -0.23 -1.95
C LYS A 124 15.66 0.36 -2.65
N ALA A 125 14.93 -0.51 -3.37
CA ALA A 125 13.75 -0.11 -4.12
C ALA A 125 12.60 0.33 -3.20
N ILE A 126 11.83 1.31 -3.66
CA ILE A 126 10.54 1.68 -3.07
C ILE A 126 9.45 1.53 -4.12
N LEU A 127 8.36 0.88 -3.76
CA LEU A 127 7.10 0.89 -4.49
C LEU A 127 6.09 1.65 -3.65
N PHE A 128 5.24 2.45 -4.29
CA PHE A 128 4.11 3.07 -3.62
C PHE A 128 2.84 2.35 -4.00
N LYS A 129 1.94 2.11 -3.05
CA LYS A 129 0.61 1.55 -3.26
C LYS A 129 -0.44 2.35 -2.50
N GLY A 130 -1.55 2.67 -3.17
CA GLY A 130 -2.70 3.33 -2.54
C GLY A 130 -3.09 4.61 -3.26
N CYS A 131 -3.21 5.71 -2.51
CA CYS A 131 -3.69 7.00 -3.01
C CYS A 131 -2.56 8.03 -3.03
N PRO A 132 -1.75 8.10 -4.10
CA PRO A 132 -0.62 9.04 -4.16
C PRO A 132 -1.09 10.49 -4.14
N GLN A 133 -2.34 10.78 -4.52
CA GLN A 133 -2.95 12.11 -4.39
C GLN A 133 -3.03 12.60 -2.94
N ASN A 134 -3.04 11.70 -1.96
CA ASN A 134 -3.16 12.03 -0.54
C ASN A 134 -1.81 12.28 0.17
N VAL A 135 -0.69 12.06 -0.53
CA VAL A 135 0.65 12.33 0.02
C VAL A 135 0.93 13.84 0.03
N ILE A 136 1.29 14.44 1.15
CA ILE A 136 1.59 15.89 1.21
C ILE A 136 2.91 16.19 0.52
N ASP A 137 4.01 15.55 0.97
CA ASP A 137 5.31 15.68 0.30
C ASP A 137 5.44 14.68 -0.85
N LYS A 138 5.18 15.15 -2.07
CA LYS A 138 5.24 14.31 -3.28
C LYS A 138 6.64 13.84 -3.65
N GLN A 139 7.71 14.35 -3.01
CA GLN A 139 9.08 14.00 -3.39
C GLN A 139 9.35 12.49 -3.27
N ILE A 140 8.82 11.84 -2.23
CA ILE A 140 8.93 10.38 -2.05
C ILE A 140 8.40 9.59 -3.26
N LEU A 141 7.37 10.10 -3.95
CA LEU A 141 6.76 9.41 -5.09
C LEU A 141 7.69 9.39 -6.31
N SER A 142 8.49 10.45 -6.49
CA SER A 142 9.50 10.50 -7.56
C SER A 142 10.58 9.44 -7.39
N ASP A 143 10.80 9.06 -6.14
CA ASP A 143 11.76 8.07 -5.69
C ASP A 143 11.26 6.62 -5.82
N CYS A 144 9.98 6.42 -6.11
CA CYS A 144 9.37 5.10 -6.27
C CYS A 144 9.60 4.51 -7.68
N GLU A 145 9.93 3.22 -7.76
CA GLU A 145 10.02 2.47 -9.02
C GLU A 145 8.64 2.36 -9.70
N PHE A 146 7.57 2.21 -8.92
CA PHE A 146 6.21 2.08 -9.40
C PHE A 146 5.20 2.80 -8.49
N ILE A 147 4.11 3.29 -9.10
CA ILE A 147 2.94 3.82 -8.41
C ILE A 147 1.78 2.86 -8.65
N ILE A 148 1.45 2.06 -7.64
CA ILE A 148 0.41 1.03 -7.66
C ILE A 148 -0.91 1.67 -7.22
N ILE A 149 -1.87 1.77 -8.14
CA ILE A 149 -3.22 2.28 -7.85
C ILE A 149 -4.13 1.12 -7.47
N ASN A 150 -4.73 1.17 -6.29
CA ASN A 150 -5.62 0.11 -5.81
C ASN A 150 -6.98 0.16 -6.53
N ALA A 151 -7.34 -0.92 -7.22
CA ALA A 151 -8.56 -1.08 -7.98
C ALA A 151 -9.39 -2.29 -7.55
N HIS A 152 -9.30 -2.72 -6.28
CA HIS A 152 -10.08 -3.83 -5.74
C HIS A 152 -11.61 -3.67 -5.93
N SER A 153 -12.11 -2.43 -5.97
CA SER A 153 -13.53 -2.11 -6.16
C SER A 153 -13.94 -1.91 -7.62
N ALA A 154 -12.99 -1.77 -8.55
CA ALA A 154 -13.28 -1.41 -9.94
C ALA A 154 -14.06 -2.53 -10.66
N LYS A 155 -15.11 -2.15 -11.39
CA LYS A 155 -16.03 -3.08 -12.05
C LYS A 155 -15.85 -3.18 -13.55
N ASN A 156 -14.97 -2.38 -14.14
CA ASN A 156 -14.70 -2.33 -15.58
C ASN A 156 -13.42 -1.50 -15.86
N TYR A 157 -13.04 -1.41 -17.13
CA TYR A 157 -11.86 -0.65 -17.57
C TYR A 157 -11.98 0.87 -17.36
N ASP A 158 -13.19 1.42 -17.41
CA ASP A 158 -13.42 2.86 -17.27
C ASP A 158 -13.15 3.28 -15.81
N GLU A 159 -13.63 2.49 -14.85
CA GLU A 159 -13.37 2.70 -13.42
C GLU A 159 -11.87 2.57 -13.08
N MET A 160 -11.16 1.61 -13.67
CA MET A 160 -9.70 1.51 -13.53
C MET A 160 -8.99 2.76 -14.06
N SER A 161 -9.39 3.21 -15.25
CA SER A 161 -8.80 4.41 -15.85
C SER A 161 -9.11 5.66 -15.02
N TYR A 162 -10.32 5.74 -14.46
CA TYR A 162 -10.74 6.83 -13.57
C TYR A 162 -9.88 6.89 -12.30
N LEU A 163 -9.55 5.75 -11.69
CA LEU A 163 -8.68 5.71 -10.51
C LEU A 163 -7.28 6.28 -10.81
N VAL A 164 -6.71 5.99 -11.98
CA VAL A 164 -5.44 6.62 -12.40
C VAL A 164 -5.62 8.12 -12.61
N MET A 165 -6.71 8.56 -13.25
CA MET A 165 -6.99 10.00 -13.44
C MET A 165 -7.14 10.77 -12.13
N MET A 166 -7.78 10.18 -11.11
CA MET A 166 -7.87 10.78 -9.77
C MET A 166 -6.50 10.94 -9.11
N SER A 167 -5.53 10.10 -9.47
CA SER A 167 -4.16 10.15 -8.99
C SER A 167 -3.24 11.05 -9.84
N TYR A 168 -3.71 11.52 -11.00
CA TYR A 168 -2.92 12.24 -11.98
C TYR A 168 -2.88 13.73 -11.63
N MET A 169 -1.91 14.13 -10.81
CA MET A 169 -1.73 15.51 -10.35
C MET A 169 -0.25 15.92 -10.37
N ASP A 170 -0.01 17.22 -10.27
CA ASP A 170 1.35 17.78 -10.20
C ASP A 170 2.17 17.13 -9.06
N GLY A 171 3.40 16.77 -9.37
CA GLY A 171 4.32 16.09 -8.44
C GLY A 171 4.18 14.56 -8.39
N ILE A 172 3.18 13.96 -9.06
CA ILE A 172 3.02 12.50 -9.13
C ILE A 172 3.58 11.98 -10.46
N PRO A 173 4.51 10.99 -10.45
CA PRO A 173 5.05 10.44 -11.69
C PRO A 173 3.99 9.78 -12.57
N ALA A 174 3.90 10.24 -13.81
CA ALA A 174 2.95 9.75 -14.81
C ALA A 174 3.47 8.58 -15.65
N ASP A 175 4.72 8.17 -15.47
CA ASP A 175 5.45 7.28 -16.37
C ASP A 175 5.55 5.82 -15.87
N ARG A 176 4.93 5.49 -14.73
CA ARG A 176 5.16 4.22 -14.03
C ARG A 176 3.96 3.66 -13.25
N TYR A 177 2.74 3.89 -13.73
CA TYR A 177 1.54 3.39 -13.06
C TYR A 177 1.39 1.88 -13.19
N VAL A 178 1.04 1.23 -12.08
CA VAL A 178 0.72 -0.20 -12.00
C VAL A 178 -0.71 -0.33 -11.47
N MET A 179 -1.51 -1.20 -12.08
CA MET A 179 -2.89 -1.44 -11.61
C MET A 179 -2.91 -2.54 -10.55
N GLY A 180 -3.23 -2.20 -9.31
CA GLY A 180 -3.35 -3.14 -8.19
C GLY A 180 -4.74 -3.77 -8.15
N VAL A 181 -4.81 -5.06 -8.39
CA VAL A 181 -6.04 -5.87 -8.32
C VAL A 181 -5.87 -7.03 -7.36
N SER A 182 -6.94 -7.79 -7.12
CA SER A 182 -6.89 -8.98 -6.26
C SER A 182 -7.39 -10.22 -6.99
N THR A 183 -6.95 -11.39 -6.55
CA THR A 183 -7.70 -12.63 -6.82
C THR A 183 -9.09 -12.55 -6.15
N PRO A 184 -10.11 -13.28 -6.63
CA PRO A 184 -11.41 -13.31 -5.96
C PRO A 184 -11.30 -13.65 -4.48
N TYR A 185 -11.76 -12.74 -3.62
CA TYR A 185 -11.87 -12.98 -2.19
C TYR A 185 -12.97 -12.11 -1.58
N VAL A 186 -13.52 -12.59 -0.46
CA VAL A 186 -14.47 -11.85 0.38
C VAL A 186 -13.74 -11.47 1.66
N ASN A 187 -13.66 -10.18 1.96
CA ASN A 187 -13.01 -9.72 3.19
C ASN A 187 -13.89 -9.99 4.43
N ALA A 188 -13.35 -9.76 5.63
CA ALA A 188 -14.09 -9.97 6.89
C ALA A 188 -15.38 -9.12 7.01
N ALA A 189 -15.47 -8.01 6.26
CA ALA A 189 -16.66 -7.15 6.17
C ALA A 189 -17.68 -7.62 5.11
N GLY A 190 -17.47 -8.78 4.48
CA GLY A 190 -18.38 -9.32 3.46
C GLY A 190 -18.24 -8.68 2.08
N ILE A 191 -17.22 -7.86 1.85
CA ILE A 191 -17.01 -7.18 0.56
C ILE A 191 -16.27 -8.12 -0.38
N ALA A 192 -16.94 -8.49 -1.48
CA ALA A 192 -16.36 -9.26 -2.57
C ALA A 192 -15.50 -8.36 -3.47
N THR A 193 -14.29 -8.81 -3.74
CA THR A 193 -13.33 -8.18 -4.66
C THR A 193 -12.82 -9.21 -5.66
N GLY A 194 -12.06 -8.76 -6.65
CA GLY A 194 -11.38 -9.65 -7.58
C GLY A 194 -12.16 -9.99 -8.85
N GLU A 195 -13.36 -9.44 -9.02
CA GLU A 195 -14.22 -9.59 -10.20
C GLU A 195 -14.87 -8.27 -10.64
N PHE A 196 -14.97 -8.10 -11.96
CA PHE A 196 -15.72 -7.04 -12.62
C PHE A 196 -17.23 -7.26 -12.54
N GLY A 197 -18.00 -6.23 -12.89
CA GLY A 197 -19.47 -6.30 -12.88
C GLY A 197 -20.05 -7.34 -13.85
N ASP A 198 -19.30 -7.74 -14.87
CA ASP A 198 -19.68 -8.76 -15.86
C ASP A 198 -19.17 -10.17 -15.51
N GLY A 199 -18.53 -10.35 -14.36
CA GLY A 199 -17.92 -11.62 -13.93
C GLY A 199 -16.51 -11.86 -14.48
N THR A 200 -15.92 -10.93 -15.22
CA THR A 200 -14.50 -11.02 -15.61
C THR A 200 -13.62 -10.97 -14.37
N LEU A 201 -12.68 -11.92 -14.23
CA LEU A 201 -11.67 -11.86 -13.18
C LEU A 201 -10.84 -10.57 -13.30
N SER A 202 -10.73 -9.82 -12.21
CA SER A 202 -10.05 -8.52 -12.21
C SER A 202 -8.58 -8.61 -12.62
N VAL A 203 -7.90 -9.73 -12.33
CA VAL A 203 -6.54 -10.05 -12.80
C VAL A 203 -6.45 -10.02 -14.33
N ILE A 204 -7.40 -10.68 -15.00
CA ILE A 204 -7.49 -10.73 -16.46
C ILE A 204 -7.92 -9.38 -17.03
N GLY A 205 -8.87 -8.73 -16.36
CA GLY A 205 -9.31 -7.38 -16.71
C GLY A 205 -8.18 -6.36 -16.66
N ALA A 206 -7.39 -6.35 -15.58
CA ALA A 206 -6.25 -5.45 -15.42
C ALA A 206 -5.16 -5.70 -16.47
N ALA A 207 -4.87 -6.97 -16.78
CA ALA A 207 -3.89 -7.31 -17.83
C ALA A 207 -4.32 -6.78 -19.20
N ARG A 208 -5.60 -6.91 -19.54
CA ARG A 208 -6.16 -6.33 -20.78
C ARG A 208 -6.16 -4.81 -20.75
N TRP A 209 -6.52 -4.20 -19.63
CA TRP A 209 -6.46 -2.76 -19.45
C TRP A 209 -5.04 -2.20 -19.62
N ALA A 210 -4.03 -2.92 -19.13
CA ALA A 210 -2.63 -2.52 -19.18
C ALA A 210 -2.11 -2.37 -20.62
N ILE A 211 -2.60 -3.16 -21.58
CA ILE A 211 -2.21 -3.08 -22.99
C ILE A 211 -3.06 -2.13 -23.83
N LEU A 212 -4.16 -1.59 -23.29
CA LEU A 212 -4.98 -0.61 -24.02
C LEU A 212 -4.21 0.70 -24.17
N PRO A 213 -4.20 1.31 -25.37
CA PRO A 213 -3.49 2.56 -25.61
C PRO A 213 -4.09 3.68 -24.76
N VAL A 214 -3.22 4.56 -24.27
CA VAL A 214 -3.62 5.74 -23.52
C VAL A 214 -2.67 6.89 -23.82
N SER A 215 -3.14 8.12 -23.65
CA SER A 215 -2.32 9.34 -23.69
C SER A 215 -2.25 9.97 -22.30
N GLY A 216 -1.13 10.63 -22.00
CA GLY A 216 -0.92 11.36 -20.75
C GLY A 216 -0.16 10.58 -19.67
N TYR A 217 -0.29 9.26 -19.62
CA TYR A 217 0.44 8.43 -18.66
C TYR A 217 0.88 7.09 -19.25
N VAL A 218 1.81 6.41 -18.57
CA VAL A 218 2.30 5.08 -18.94
C VAL A 218 1.78 4.04 -17.96
N LYS A 219 1.31 2.93 -18.51
CA LYS A 219 0.91 1.72 -17.79
C LYS A 219 2.10 0.76 -17.76
N ALA A 220 2.73 0.62 -16.61
CA ALA A 220 3.91 -0.23 -16.41
C ALA A 220 3.56 -1.71 -16.14
N GLY A 221 2.34 -2.01 -15.69
CA GLY A 221 1.89 -3.38 -15.47
C GLY A 221 0.73 -3.51 -14.49
N ILE A 222 0.64 -4.66 -13.84
CA ILE A 222 -0.36 -4.98 -12.81
C ILE A 222 0.32 -5.52 -11.54
N SER A 223 -0.34 -5.33 -10.40
CA SER A 223 -0.02 -6.00 -9.13
C SER A 223 -1.23 -6.83 -8.71
N ILE A 224 -0.99 -7.99 -8.07
CA ILE A 224 -2.05 -8.94 -7.70
C ILE A 224 -1.96 -9.26 -6.21
N ASP A 225 -2.90 -8.72 -5.45
CA ASP A 225 -3.11 -9.05 -4.06
C ASP A 225 -3.74 -10.44 -3.91
N ALA A 226 -3.38 -11.10 -2.81
CA ALA A 226 -3.83 -12.44 -2.47
C ALA A 226 -3.50 -13.50 -3.54
N ILE A 227 -2.42 -13.30 -4.32
CA ILE A 227 -1.98 -14.19 -5.40
C ILE A 227 -1.90 -15.68 -5.01
N GLN A 228 -1.63 -16.01 -3.75
CA GLN A 228 -1.64 -17.38 -3.24
C GLN A 228 -2.97 -18.10 -3.45
N GLN A 229 -4.09 -17.39 -3.59
CA GLN A 229 -5.39 -17.99 -3.88
C GLN A 229 -5.44 -18.55 -5.32
N ASP A 230 -4.63 -18.02 -6.24
CA ASP A 230 -4.48 -18.53 -7.60
C ASP A 230 -3.61 -19.81 -7.65
N TYR A 231 -3.04 -20.25 -6.53
CA TYR A 231 -2.22 -21.45 -6.46
C TYR A 231 -3.02 -22.75 -6.63
N PHE A 232 -4.24 -22.81 -6.07
CA PHE A 232 -5.00 -24.05 -5.92
C PHE A 232 -5.65 -24.55 -7.23
N ASN A 233 -4.81 -25.03 -8.15
CA ASN A 233 -5.22 -25.79 -9.31
C ASN A 233 -4.26 -26.97 -9.52
N VAL A 234 -4.76 -28.19 -9.30
CA VAL A 234 -3.98 -29.45 -9.32
C VAL A 234 -3.35 -29.76 -10.68
N THR A 235 -3.84 -29.14 -11.76
CA THR A 235 -3.37 -29.39 -13.12
C THR A 235 -2.47 -28.26 -13.63
N PHE A 236 -2.68 -27.03 -13.16
CA PHE A 236 -1.95 -25.86 -13.64
C PHE A 236 -1.93 -24.72 -12.61
N VAL A 237 -0.84 -24.63 -11.83
CA VAL A 237 -0.69 -23.64 -10.75
C VAL A 237 -0.55 -22.21 -11.28
N TYR A 238 -1.17 -21.25 -10.59
CA TYR A 238 -1.22 -19.82 -10.96
C TYR A 238 -1.77 -19.57 -12.37
N PRO A 239 -2.93 -20.15 -12.75
CA PRO A 239 -3.46 -20.05 -14.10
C PRO A 239 -3.76 -18.60 -14.50
N ASN A 240 -4.33 -17.81 -13.60
CA ASN A 240 -4.75 -16.45 -13.91
C ASN A 240 -3.56 -15.50 -13.99
N ALA A 241 -2.57 -15.66 -13.10
CA ALA A 241 -1.34 -14.88 -13.14
C ALA A 241 -0.54 -15.12 -14.42
N ARG A 242 -0.42 -16.39 -14.84
CA ARG A 242 0.26 -16.76 -16.08
C ARG A 242 -0.46 -16.21 -17.30
N GLU A 243 -1.79 -16.30 -17.32
CA GLU A 243 -2.58 -15.73 -18.40
C GLU A 243 -2.44 -14.21 -18.47
N ALA A 244 -2.46 -13.52 -17.33
CA ALA A 244 -2.20 -12.08 -17.28
C ALA A 244 -0.82 -11.70 -17.85
N ILE A 245 0.23 -12.46 -17.50
CA ILE A 245 1.57 -12.27 -18.07
C ILE A 245 1.55 -12.45 -19.59
N ASN A 246 0.87 -13.48 -20.10
CA ASN A 246 0.76 -13.74 -21.54
C ASN A 246 -0.01 -12.64 -22.28
N ILE A 247 -1.08 -12.11 -21.69
CA ILE A 247 -1.85 -11.00 -22.26
C ILE A 247 -0.98 -9.75 -22.39
N MET A 248 -0.20 -9.42 -21.36
CA MET A 248 0.66 -8.23 -21.36
C MET A 248 1.92 -8.41 -22.21
N ASN A 249 2.38 -9.65 -22.40
CA ASN A 249 3.60 -9.98 -23.12
C ASN A 249 3.31 -11.06 -24.17
N PRO A 250 2.49 -10.75 -25.20
CA PRO A 250 2.14 -11.73 -26.20
C PRO A 250 3.41 -12.20 -26.91
N THR A 251 3.56 -13.51 -27.07
CA THR A 251 4.58 -14.04 -27.96
C THR A 251 4.26 -13.59 -29.38
N VAL A 252 5.15 -12.79 -29.95
CA VAL A 252 5.11 -12.47 -31.38
C VAL A 252 5.41 -13.78 -32.11
N ASN A 253 4.39 -14.40 -32.69
CA ASN A 253 4.56 -15.48 -33.66
C ASN A 253 4.63 -14.90 -35.07
#